data_AF-A0AB39PDA4-F1
#
_entry.id   AF-A0AB39PDA4-F1
#
_cell.length_a   1.000
_cell.length_b   1.000
_cell.length_c   1.000
_cell.angle_alpha   90.00
_cell.angle_beta   90.00
_cell.angle_gamma   90.00
#
_symmetry.space_group_name_H-M   'P 1'
#
loop_
_entity.id
_entity.type
_entity.pdbx_description
1 polymer ?
#
loop_
_entity_poly.entity_id
_entity_poly.type
_entity_poly.pdbx_seq_one_letter_code
_entity_poly.pdbx_strand_id
1 'polypeptide(L)'
;MVERMVAVGGKGQTPELVDGPGWSRPGLDVAAGRYPLSVERHVARMVDHLVPGVTTQTPHGRYYALHGLIAAQADGEDLTVPAAQTLLRRAEVALAAVSFAHHPQALDWLPRAHGVDALARRLHSGTVTMSEAEVPGKDGYVGNSWGFWAPYAGSEVALGILGAGPMPVPGPRLETAALRAGLDGLLELAAEDTLNVDDLASFGDRLCVCVGGEHPDGAWLANLMCEPGAPAEAGSRSATRRQTIQLLARVVATHPVRHFTRDIGHVLAFGDFLTTDPVTSGIDAAGAWRGVVLRNYSVGAWRRLWSWLVEQVDGLVPIEEVADRFAAELPDMTVDAFLSSLPATQSTSGAPLPAEHDLRWTGDPLPLAELRVLATNARRVDELTGRVQDAFLGQRGVELGPEWVQRRLDEARPMKLRDVARRLTYDLVARSQRIALAKARRRADGTLWLPTRLHERGGLLYRTSQEGRGDVGLRLDQLGTVLATCGVLHYHDQHWSVTSSGRALLD
;
A
#
# COMPACT_ATOMS: atom_id res chain seq x y z
N MET A 1 -10.92 1.54 -78.53
CA MET A 1 -11.85 2.67 -78.78
C MET A 1 -11.41 3.78 -77.85
N VAL A 2 -11.00 4.92 -78.43
CA VAL A 2 -10.36 6.03 -77.72
C VAL A 2 -11.42 6.77 -76.90
N GLU A 3 -11.28 6.78 -75.57
CA GLU A 3 -12.11 7.61 -74.70
C GLU A 3 -11.37 8.89 -74.32
N ARG A 4 -12.03 10.00 -74.67
CA ARG A 4 -11.54 11.37 -74.58
C ARG A 4 -11.39 11.82 -73.14
N MET A 5 -10.24 12.43 -72.84
CA MET A 5 -10.12 13.43 -71.79
C MET A 5 -11.10 14.57 -72.03
N VAL A 6 -11.91 14.88 -71.02
CA VAL A 6 -12.50 16.21 -70.82
C VAL A 6 -12.01 16.69 -69.47
N ALA A 7 -11.06 17.62 -69.50
CA ALA A 7 -10.67 18.39 -68.33
C ALA A 7 -11.64 19.56 -68.18
N VAL A 8 -12.36 19.62 -67.05
CA VAL A 8 -13.06 20.83 -66.61
C VAL A 8 -12.34 21.31 -65.35
N GLY A 9 -11.66 22.44 -65.48
CA GLY A 9 -11.09 23.17 -64.35
C GLY A 9 -12.18 23.90 -63.57
N GLY A 10 -12.14 23.80 -62.25
CA GLY A 10 -13.04 24.52 -61.36
C GLY A 10 -12.64 24.35 -59.89
N LYS A 11 -11.83 25.32 -59.41
CA LYS A 11 -11.57 25.73 -58.01
C LYS A 11 -11.60 24.64 -56.93
N GLY A 12 -10.43 24.43 -56.31
CA GLY A 12 -10.28 23.61 -55.12
C GLY A 12 -11.23 24.02 -53.99
N GLN A 13 -12.25 23.19 -53.77
CA GLN A 13 -12.79 22.93 -52.46
C GLN A 13 -12.27 21.55 -52.07
N THR A 14 -11.36 21.52 -51.10
CA THR A 14 -11.12 20.30 -50.32
C THR A 14 -12.49 19.76 -49.88
N PRO A 15 -12.77 18.45 -50.03
CA PRO A 15 -14.01 17.90 -49.50
C PRO A 15 -14.10 18.27 -48.02
N GLU A 16 -15.21 18.90 -47.62
CA GLU A 16 -15.53 19.12 -46.21
C GLU A 16 -15.44 17.76 -45.53
N LEU A 17 -14.39 17.57 -44.72
CA LEU A 17 -14.31 16.46 -43.79
C LEU A 17 -15.52 16.62 -42.87
N VAL A 18 -16.51 15.74 -43.05
CA VAL A 18 -17.58 15.57 -42.06
C VAL A 18 -16.90 15.21 -40.74
N ASP A 19 -16.87 16.17 -39.82
CA ASP A 19 -16.37 15.96 -38.48
C ASP A 19 -17.32 14.94 -37.83
N GLY A 20 -16.83 13.71 -37.66
CA GLY A 20 -17.61 12.65 -37.03
C GLY A 20 -18.10 13.08 -35.64
N PRO A 21 -19.22 12.54 -35.16
CA PRO A 21 -19.75 12.93 -33.85
C PRO A 21 -18.65 12.75 -32.79
N GLY A 22 -18.45 13.73 -31.91
CA GLY A 22 -17.23 13.89 -31.11
C GLY A 22 -16.74 12.69 -30.27
N TRP A 23 -17.54 11.61 -30.16
CA TRP A 23 -17.14 10.31 -29.62
C TRP A 23 -16.25 9.47 -30.57
N SER A 24 -16.09 9.86 -31.84
CA SER A 24 -15.20 9.23 -32.82
C SER A 24 -13.80 9.84 -32.89
N ARG A 25 -13.49 10.87 -32.08
CA ARG A 25 -12.12 11.37 -31.90
C ARG A 25 -11.33 10.40 -31.01
N PRO A 26 -10.02 10.17 -31.26
CA PRO A 26 -9.23 9.24 -30.45
C PRO A 26 -9.21 9.72 -28.99
N GLY A 27 -9.24 8.86 -27.97
CA GLY A 27 -9.31 7.41 -27.89
C GLY A 27 -9.52 7.05 -26.41
N LEU A 28 -9.98 5.83 -26.14
CA LEU A 28 -9.98 5.27 -24.78
C LEU A 28 -8.58 5.46 -24.18
N ASP A 29 -8.44 6.28 -23.13
CA ASP A 29 -7.15 6.33 -22.43
C ASP A 29 -7.05 5.08 -21.56
N VAL A 30 -6.32 4.09 -22.09
CA VAL A 30 -6.02 2.85 -21.40
C VAL A 30 -4.94 3.13 -20.38
N ALA A 31 -5.35 3.54 -19.20
CA ALA A 31 -4.45 3.66 -18.06
C ALA A 31 -4.44 2.35 -17.27
N ALA A 32 -3.27 2.02 -16.73
CA ALA A 32 -3.08 0.93 -15.78
C ALA A 32 -3.95 1.13 -14.52
N GLY A 33 -5.15 0.56 -14.52
CA GLY A 33 -6.01 0.49 -13.35
C GLY A 33 -5.36 -0.25 -12.18
N ARG A 34 -5.79 0.06 -10.95
CA ARG A 34 -5.43 -0.71 -9.75
C ARG A 34 -6.61 -1.58 -9.32
N TYR A 35 -6.31 -2.75 -8.77
CA TYR A 35 -7.27 -3.69 -8.18
C TYR A 35 -8.32 -4.19 -9.19
N PRO A 36 -7.90 -4.91 -10.25
CA PRO A 36 -8.79 -5.38 -11.33
C PRO A 36 -9.86 -6.34 -10.83
N LEU A 37 -9.58 -7.11 -9.76
CA LEU A 37 -10.54 -8.03 -9.15
C LEU A 37 -11.21 -7.49 -7.88
N SER A 38 -10.77 -6.33 -7.36
CA SER A 38 -11.29 -5.71 -6.13
C SER A 38 -11.24 -6.62 -4.89
N VAL A 39 -10.34 -7.62 -4.88
CA VAL A 39 -10.17 -8.58 -3.77
C VAL A 39 -9.46 -7.94 -2.56
N GLU A 40 -8.71 -6.88 -2.81
CA GLU A 40 -7.88 -6.15 -1.86
C GLU A 40 -8.69 -5.26 -0.92
N ARG A 41 -9.91 -4.89 -1.32
CA ARG A 41 -10.77 -3.91 -0.62
C ARG A 41 -11.03 -4.29 0.84
N HIS A 42 -11.16 -5.58 1.12
CA HIS A 42 -11.39 -6.06 2.49
C HIS A 42 -10.17 -5.86 3.38
N VAL A 43 -8.99 -6.36 2.93
CA VAL A 43 -7.73 -6.21 3.66
C VAL A 43 -7.40 -4.73 3.87
N ALA A 44 -7.52 -3.90 2.82
CA ALA A 44 -7.25 -2.47 2.92
C ALA A 44 -8.09 -1.78 4.01
N ARG A 45 -9.41 -2.05 4.04
CA ARG A 45 -10.33 -1.49 5.03
C ARG A 45 -10.07 -1.99 6.45
N MET A 46 -9.72 -3.27 6.62
CA MET A 46 -9.36 -3.81 7.93
C MET A 46 -8.06 -3.19 8.43
N VAL A 47 -7.06 -3.05 7.57
CA VAL A 47 -5.78 -2.40 7.91
C VAL A 47 -5.98 -0.92 8.23
N ASP A 48 -6.84 -0.20 7.49
CA ASP A 48 -7.25 1.17 7.82
C ASP A 48 -7.83 1.30 9.23
N HIS A 49 -8.58 0.29 9.67
CA HIS A 49 -9.14 0.25 11.02
C HIS A 49 -8.11 -0.13 12.08
N LEU A 50 -7.20 -1.06 11.78
CA LEU A 50 -6.20 -1.59 12.73
C LEU A 50 -4.99 -0.67 12.92
N VAL A 51 -4.63 0.10 11.90
CA VAL A 51 -3.52 1.07 11.92
C VAL A 51 -4.01 2.46 11.51
N PRO A 52 -4.93 3.09 12.26
CA PRO A 52 -5.32 4.45 11.95
C PRO A 52 -4.13 5.38 12.21
N GLY A 53 -3.92 6.38 11.36
CA GLY A 53 -2.79 7.31 11.50
C GLY A 53 -1.52 6.89 10.75
N VAL A 54 -1.48 5.75 10.05
CA VAL A 54 -0.40 5.39 9.11
C VAL A 54 -1.02 4.90 7.81
N THR A 55 -0.46 5.32 6.67
CA THR A 55 -0.86 4.85 5.34
C THR A 55 0.28 4.04 4.71
N THR A 56 0.02 3.42 3.55
CA THR A 56 1.08 2.73 2.78
C THR A 56 2.13 3.69 2.20
N GLN A 57 1.95 5.01 2.34
CA GLN A 57 2.82 6.05 1.77
C GLN A 57 3.49 6.94 2.83
N THR A 58 3.31 6.64 4.12
CA THR A 58 3.86 7.42 5.24
C THR A 58 4.94 6.63 5.99
N PRO A 59 6.13 6.41 5.41
CA PRO A 59 7.18 5.63 6.08
C PRO A 59 7.93 6.43 7.15
N HIS A 60 7.84 7.76 7.17
CA HIS A 60 8.75 8.61 7.95
C HIS A 60 8.01 9.35 9.07
N GLY A 61 8.38 9.10 10.33
CA GLY A 61 7.82 9.81 11.49
C GLY A 61 8.04 11.33 11.41
N ARG A 62 9.21 11.77 10.95
CA ARG A 62 9.55 13.21 10.89
C ARG A 62 8.69 14.05 9.95
N TYR A 63 8.05 13.46 8.95
CA TYR A 63 7.15 14.22 8.07
C TYR A 63 5.88 14.68 8.82
N TYR A 64 5.41 13.93 9.82
CA TYR A 64 4.31 14.37 10.68
C TYR A 64 4.68 15.64 11.46
N ALA A 65 5.90 15.68 12.01
CA ALA A 65 6.43 16.83 12.72
C ALA A 65 6.68 18.02 11.76
N LEU A 66 7.25 17.76 10.58
CA LEU A 66 7.50 18.76 9.55
C LEU A 66 6.19 19.46 9.14
N HIS A 67 5.15 18.71 8.74
CA HIS A 67 3.90 19.32 8.30
C HIS A 67 3.22 20.11 9.43
N GLY A 68 3.29 19.61 10.67
CA GLY A 68 2.83 20.34 11.85
C GLY A 68 3.59 21.65 12.07
N LEU A 69 4.93 21.64 11.93
CA LEU A 69 5.78 22.81 12.07
C LEU A 69 5.42 23.87 11.02
N ILE A 70 5.25 23.45 9.77
CA ILE A 70 4.88 24.37 8.68
C ILE A 70 3.48 24.94 8.89
N ALA A 71 2.52 24.13 9.35
CA ALA A 71 1.19 24.64 9.66
C ALA A 71 1.22 25.70 10.77
N ALA A 72 2.00 25.46 11.84
CA ALA A 72 2.16 26.41 12.94
C ALA A 72 2.90 27.69 12.52
N GLN A 73 3.92 27.57 11.65
CA GLN A 73 4.64 28.73 11.13
C GLN A 73 3.74 29.57 10.21
N ALA A 74 3.01 28.92 9.30
CA ALA A 74 2.10 29.60 8.40
C ALA A 74 0.96 30.32 9.13
N ASP A 75 0.40 29.70 10.17
CA ASP A 75 -0.63 30.31 11.02
C ASP A 75 -0.08 31.49 11.84
N GLY A 76 1.10 31.32 12.45
CA GLY A 76 1.73 32.37 13.26
C GLY A 76 2.19 33.60 12.48
N GLU A 77 2.50 33.44 11.19
CA GLU A 77 2.92 34.53 10.30
C GLU A 77 1.81 35.02 9.35
N ASP A 78 0.59 34.48 9.45
CA ASP A 78 -0.54 34.76 8.56
C ASP A 78 -0.16 34.61 7.06
N LEU A 79 0.53 33.51 6.74
CA LEU A 79 1.01 33.26 5.39
C LEU A 79 -0.14 32.97 4.43
N THR A 80 -0.08 33.59 3.26
CA THR A 80 -0.94 33.22 2.13
C THR A 80 -0.70 31.77 1.69
N VAL A 81 -1.70 31.14 1.07
CA VAL A 81 -1.56 29.76 0.54
C VAL A 81 -0.31 29.56 -0.33
N PRO A 82 0.02 30.44 -1.30
CA PRO A 82 1.26 30.31 -2.07
C PRO A 82 2.52 30.39 -1.21
N ALA A 83 2.56 31.30 -0.23
CA ALA A 83 3.72 31.44 0.66
C ALA A 83 3.90 30.19 1.55
N ALA A 84 2.81 29.65 2.10
CA ALA A 84 2.83 28.40 2.87
C ALA A 84 3.25 27.19 2.02
N GLN A 85 2.82 27.13 0.75
CA GLN A 85 3.28 26.11 -0.21
C GLN A 85 4.78 26.22 -0.46
N THR A 86 5.29 27.41 -0.73
CA THR A 86 6.73 27.64 -0.90
C THR A 86 7.50 27.21 0.35
N LEU A 87 7.06 27.64 1.54
CA LEU A 87 7.69 27.26 2.81
C LEU A 87 7.75 25.74 3.00
N LEU A 88 6.61 25.04 2.82
CA LEU A 88 6.56 23.57 2.91
C LEU A 88 7.56 22.93 1.96
N ARG A 89 7.54 23.36 0.70
CA ARG A 89 8.33 22.76 -0.37
C ARG A 89 9.82 22.95 -0.14
N ARG A 90 10.23 24.13 0.34
CA ARG A 90 11.62 24.40 0.71
C ARG A 90 12.06 23.56 1.91
N ALA A 91 11.21 23.43 2.94
CA ALA A 91 11.51 22.60 4.09
C ALA A 91 11.64 21.10 3.74
N GLU A 92 10.77 20.59 2.87
CA GLU A 92 10.89 19.21 2.34
C GLU A 92 12.19 19.00 1.55
N VAL A 93 12.60 19.97 0.71
CA VAL A 93 13.87 19.92 -0.03
C VAL A 93 15.07 19.92 0.94
N ALA A 94 15.09 20.81 1.93
CA ALA A 94 16.15 20.89 2.92
C ALA A 94 16.28 19.58 3.72
N LEU A 95 15.14 19.04 4.20
CA LEU A 95 15.10 17.77 4.93
C LEU A 95 15.60 16.61 4.07
N ALA A 96 15.20 16.55 2.79
CA ALA A 96 15.66 15.53 1.85
C ALA A 96 17.16 15.65 1.58
N ALA A 97 17.68 16.87 1.42
CA ALA A 97 19.10 17.11 1.16
C ALA A 97 19.98 16.75 2.37
N VAL A 98 19.60 17.14 3.59
CA VAL A 98 20.29 16.71 4.82
C VAL A 98 20.23 15.19 4.96
N SER A 99 19.06 14.60 4.72
CA SER A 99 18.91 13.14 4.82
C SER A 99 19.76 12.39 3.80
N PHE A 100 19.96 12.95 2.59
CA PHE A 100 20.86 12.42 1.59
C PHE A 100 22.34 12.54 2.01
N ALA A 101 22.76 13.73 2.45
CA ALA A 101 24.15 13.98 2.86
C ALA A 101 24.56 13.11 4.06
N HIS A 102 23.64 12.86 4.97
CA HIS A 102 23.87 12.02 6.14
C HIS A 102 23.72 10.52 5.86
N HIS A 103 22.96 10.10 4.83
CA HIS A 103 22.43 8.73 4.70
C HIS A 103 23.52 7.66 4.87
N PRO A 104 23.62 7.01 6.04
CA PRO A 104 24.62 5.99 6.27
C PRO A 104 24.31 4.80 5.36
N GLN A 105 25.34 4.22 4.76
CA GLN A 105 25.20 3.00 3.92
C GLN A 105 24.58 1.80 4.67
N ALA A 106 24.41 1.91 6.00
CA ALA A 106 23.88 0.86 6.88
C ALA A 106 22.35 0.95 7.14
N LEU A 107 21.62 1.93 6.58
CA LEU A 107 20.18 2.12 6.84
C LEU A 107 19.23 1.43 5.82
N ASP A 108 19.55 0.22 5.38
CA ASP A 108 18.72 -0.54 4.41
C ASP A 108 17.25 -0.74 4.83
N TRP A 109 16.96 -0.64 6.13
CA TRP A 109 15.61 -0.78 6.69
C TRP A 109 14.75 0.48 6.56
N LEU A 110 15.36 1.66 6.39
CA LEU A 110 14.68 2.95 6.35
C LEU A 110 14.62 3.42 4.89
N PRO A 111 13.42 3.63 4.31
CA PRO A 111 13.33 4.20 2.98
C PRO A 111 14.04 5.56 2.88
N ARG A 112 14.47 5.95 1.68
CA ARG A 112 15.01 7.31 1.48
C ARG A 112 13.94 8.36 1.81
N ALA A 113 14.38 9.54 2.28
CA ALA A 113 13.49 10.68 2.50
C ALA A 113 12.77 11.05 1.20
N HIS A 114 11.56 11.59 1.32
CA HIS A 114 10.77 11.93 0.14
C HIS A 114 11.47 13.02 -0.68
N GLY A 115 11.46 12.88 -2.01
CA GLY A 115 12.10 13.84 -2.93
C GLY A 115 13.57 13.56 -3.25
N VAL A 116 14.28 12.73 -2.46
CA VAL A 116 15.70 12.39 -2.71
C VAL A 116 15.93 11.86 -4.13
N ASP A 117 15.06 10.96 -4.60
CA ASP A 117 15.18 10.33 -5.92
C ASP A 117 15.06 11.35 -7.06
N ALA A 118 14.13 12.30 -6.94
CA ALA A 118 13.92 13.36 -7.93
C ALA A 118 15.07 14.38 -7.90
N LEU A 119 15.63 14.64 -6.71
CA LEU A 119 16.75 15.55 -6.50
C LEU A 119 18.11 14.91 -6.77
N ALA A 120 18.19 13.61 -7.02
CA ALA A 120 19.43 12.84 -7.04
C ALA A 120 20.54 13.52 -7.87
N ARG A 121 20.23 14.00 -9.08
CA ARG A 121 21.23 14.67 -9.93
C ARG A 121 21.84 15.90 -9.27
N ARG A 122 21.03 16.73 -8.61
CA ARG A 122 21.47 17.96 -7.92
C ARG A 122 22.28 17.62 -6.68
N LEU A 123 21.78 16.66 -5.90
CA LEU A 123 22.45 16.17 -4.71
C LEU A 123 23.85 15.61 -5.01
N HIS A 124 24.00 14.84 -6.09
CA HIS A 124 25.32 14.34 -6.53
C HIS A 124 26.21 15.41 -7.14
N SER A 125 25.66 16.53 -7.65
CA SER A 125 26.46 17.66 -8.12
C SER A 125 27.01 18.54 -7.00
N GLY A 126 26.63 18.28 -5.74
CA GLY A 126 27.14 18.98 -4.56
C GLY A 126 26.40 20.27 -4.20
N THR A 127 25.42 20.70 -5.01
CA THR A 127 24.70 21.96 -4.78
C THR A 127 23.24 21.86 -5.16
N VAL A 128 22.36 22.43 -4.33
CA VAL A 128 20.91 22.52 -4.58
C VAL A 128 20.48 23.98 -4.58
N THR A 129 20.10 24.49 -5.76
CA THR A 129 19.44 25.80 -5.88
C THR A 129 17.98 25.67 -5.46
N MET A 130 17.60 26.37 -4.39
CA MET A 130 16.30 26.16 -3.75
C MET A 130 15.13 26.61 -4.62
N SER A 131 15.27 27.76 -5.29
CA SER A 131 14.27 28.31 -6.21
C SER A 131 13.96 27.42 -7.42
N GLU A 132 14.86 26.50 -7.78
CA GLU A 132 14.61 25.50 -8.82
C GLU A 132 14.01 24.22 -8.22
N ALA A 133 14.59 23.75 -7.12
CA ALA A 133 14.19 22.51 -6.48
C ALA A 133 12.74 22.57 -5.97
N GLU A 134 12.32 23.72 -5.43
CA GLU A 134 10.99 23.94 -4.91
C GLU A 134 9.90 24.05 -5.99
N VAL A 135 10.20 24.17 -7.29
CA VAL A 135 9.14 24.41 -8.28
C VAL A 135 8.30 23.14 -8.53
N PRO A 136 6.95 23.20 -8.51
CA PRO A 136 6.14 22.05 -8.88
C PRO A 136 6.38 21.64 -10.33
N GLY A 137 6.79 20.39 -10.57
CA GLY A 137 6.93 19.87 -11.93
C GLY A 137 7.98 18.77 -12.06
N LYS A 138 8.29 18.44 -13.32
CA LYS A 138 9.28 17.41 -13.69
C LYS A 138 10.70 17.75 -13.21
N ASP A 139 11.01 19.04 -13.11
CA ASP A 139 12.35 19.52 -12.78
C ASP A 139 12.52 19.87 -11.30
N GLY A 140 11.45 19.91 -10.50
CA GLY A 140 11.53 20.07 -9.04
C GLY A 140 11.56 18.73 -8.30
N TYR A 141 11.44 18.77 -6.97
CA TYR A 141 11.48 17.54 -6.15
C TYR A 141 10.18 16.72 -6.20
N VAL A 142 9.03 17.36 -6.45
CA VAL A 142 7.72 16.70 -6.67
C VAL A 142 6.75 17.62 -7.41
N GLY A 143 5.84 17.03 -8.18
CA GLY A 143 4.84 17.74 -9.00
C GLY A 143 3.65 18.34 -8.24
N ASN A 144 3.37 17.91 -7.01
CA ASN A 144 2.20 18.39 -6.25
C ASN A 144 2.48 19.74 -5.57
N SER A 145 1.56 20.70 -5.64
CA SER A 145 1.75 22.04 -5.04
C SER A 145 1.96 22.03 -3.52
N TRP A 146 1.45 21.02 -2.82
CA TRP A 146 1.67 20.82 -1.37
C TRP A 146 2.71 19.73 -1.06
N GLY A 147 3.66 19.50 -1.95
CA GLY A 147 4.74 18.56 -1.67
C GLY A 147 4.27 17.13 -1.44
N PHE A 148 4.84 16.50 -0.41
CA PHE A 148 4.46 15.18 0.07
C PHE A 148 3.44 15.21 1.23
N TRP A 149 2.74 16.34 1.46
CA TRP A 149 1.68 16.41 2.48
C TRP A 149 0.49 15.49 2.20
N ALA A 150 0.01 15.43 0.96
CA ALA A 150 -1.24 14.73 0.63
C ALA A 150 -1.29 13.25 1.08
N PRO A 151 -0.21 12.45 0.98
CA PRO A 151 -0.12 11.12 1.57
C PRO A 151 -0.31 11.03 3.09
N TYR A 152 0.01 12.09 3.85
CA TYR A 152 -0.04 12.15 5.32
C TYR A 152 -1.31 12.82 5.84
N ALA A 153 -1.92 13.73 5.08
CA ALA A 153 -3.02 14.58 5.52
C ALA A 153 -4.13 13.83 6.29
N GLY A 154 -4.60 12.69 5.77
CA GLY A 154 -5.65 11.91 6.45
C GLY A 154 -5.20 11.32 7.79
N SER A 155 -3.93 10.92 7.90
CA SER A 155 -3.33 10.42 9.13
C SER A 155 -3.11 11.54 10.15
N GLU A 156 -2.62 12.69 9.71
CA GLU A 156 -2.36 13.85 10.57
C GLU A 156 -3.64 14.44 11.15
N VAL A 157 -4.71 14.51 10.35
CA VAL A 157 -6.04 14.88 10.82
C VAL A 157 -6.57 13.84 11.83
N ALA A 158 -6.39 12.54 11.55
CA ALA A 158 -6.84 11.50 12.45
C ALA A 158 -6.07 11.48 13.80
N LEU A 159 -4.81 11.92 13.80
CA LEU A 159 -3.99 12.08 15.01
C LEU A 159 -4.21 13.42 15.72
N GLY A 160 -4.93 14.36 15.10
CA GLY A 160 -5.15 15.71 15.62
C GLY A 160 -3.92 16.62 15.52
N ILE A 161 -2.94 16.25 14.68
CA ILE A 161 -1.74 17.05 14.39
C ILE A 161 -2.14 18.26 13.53
N LEU A 162 -3.01 18.03 12.54
CA LEU A 162 -3.55 19.07 11.67
C LEU A 162 -5.08 19.11 11.76
N GLY A 163 -5.66 20.27 11.45
CA GLY A 163 -7.09 20.42 11.21
C GLY A 163 -7.52 19.88 9.83
N ALA A 164 -8.80 19.52 9.69
CA ALA A 164 -9.35 19.12 8.40
C ALA A 164 -9.53 20.34 7.48
N GLY A 165 -9.06 20.25 6.24
CA GLY A 165 -9.21 21.35 5.29
C GLY A 165 -8.43 21.16 3.99
N PRO A 166 -8.52 22.13 3.07
CA PRO A 166 -7.80 22.11 1.80
C PRO A 166 -6.32 22.51 1.92
N MET A 167 -5.87 22.92 3.11
CA MET A 167 -4.49 23.28 3.43
C MET A 167 -4.12 22.84 4.85
N PRO A 168 -2.82 22.65 5.15
CA PRO A 168 -2.37 22.35 6.51
C PRO A 168 -2.71 23.52 7.44
N VAL A 169 -3.40 23.22 8.53
CA VAL A 169 -3.64 24.15 9.64
C VAL A 169 -3.35 23.43 10.96
N PRO A 170 -2.86 24.12 12.01
CA PRO A 170 -2.59 23.49 13.30
C PRO A 170 -3.79 22.73 13.87
N GLY A 171 -3.56 21.50 14.30
CA GLY A 171 -4.56 20.68 14.98
C GLY A 171 -4.50 20.83 16.50
N PRO A 172 -5.53 20.34 17.22
CA PRO A 172 -5.66 20.52 18.67
C PRO A 172 -4.61 19.75 19.50
N ARG A 173 -3.88 18.81 18.89
CA ARG A 173 -2.86 17.98 19.56
C ARG A 173 -1.44 18.30 19.09
N LEU A 174 -1.29 19.39 18.35
CA LEU A 174 0.01 19.88 17.90
C LEU A 174 0.75 20.52 19.08
N GLU A 175 1.97 20.05 19.35
CA GLU A 175 2.85 20.66 20.36
C GLU A 175 4.01 21.37 19.68
N THR A 176 3.79 22.61 19.23
CA THR A 176 4.76 23.38 18.44
C THR A 176 6.13 23.51 19.12
N ALA A 177 6.20 23.53 20.45
CA ALA A 177 7.47 23.60 21.17
C ALA A 177 8.36 22.36 20.94
N ALA A 178 7.78 21.16 20.95
CA ALA A 178 8.51 19.93 20.68
C ALA A 178 9.03 19.89 19.23
N LEU A 179 8.21 20.34 18.28
CA LEU A 179 8.54 20.39 16.86
C LEU A 179 9.67 21.39 16.58
N ARG A 180 9.60 22.60 17.14
CA ARG A 180 10.67 23.60 17.00
C ARG A 180 11.99 23.12 17.62
N ALA A 181 11.94 22.42 18.75
CA ALA A 181 13.13 21.88 19.39
C ALA A 181 13.74 20.69 18.60
N GLY A 182 12.90 19.80 18.06
CA GLY A 182 13.37 18.61 17.33
C GLY A 182 13.79 18.86 15.87
N LEU A 183 13.23 19.90 15.24
CA LEU A 183 13.56 20.32 13.87
C LEU A 183 14.30 21.66 13.83
N ASP A 184 15.04 21.97 14.89
CA ASP A 184 15.85 23.19 15.01
C ASP A 184 16.82 23.35 13.83
N GLY A 185 16.89 24.56 13.27
CA GLY A 185 17.71 24.86 12.09
C GLY A 185 17.05 24.57 10.74
N LEU A 186 15.90 23.86 10.70
CA LEU A 186 15.27 23.48 9.43
C LEU A 186 14.69 24.67 8.67
N LEU A 187 14.05 25.61 9.39
CA LEU A 187 13.45 26.79 8.77
C LEU A 187 14.52 27.74 8.23
N GLU A 188 15.65 27.85 8.92
CA GLU A 188 16.83 28.59 8.49
C GLU A 188 17.41 27.99 7.20
N LEU A 189 17.65 26.67 7.17
CA LEU A 189 18.08 25.99 5.94
C LEU A 189 17.06 26.13 4.81
N ALA A 190 15.77 26.07 5.12
CA ALA A 190 14.73 26.29 4.13
C ALA A 190 14.74 27.74 3.61
N ALA A 191 15.26 28.73 4.34
CA ALA A 191 15.32 30.12 3.89
C ALA A 191 16.50 30.40 2.94
N GLU A 192 17.53 29.56 2.93
CA GLU A 192 18.72 29.73 2.07
C GLU A 192 18.39 29.67 0.58
N ASP A 193 19.05 30.46 -0.26
CA ASP A 193 18.88 30.38 -1.71
C ASP A 193 19.54 29.14 -2.32
N THR A 194 20.61 28.66 -1.66
CA THR A 194 21.44 27.56 -2.14
C THR A 194 21.91 26.71 -0.97
N LEU A 195 21.80 25.38 -1.11
CA LEU A 195 22.36 24.42 -0.16
C LEU A 195 23.59 23.75 -0.75
N ASN A 196 24.73 23.85 -0.07
CA ASN A 196 25.92 23.07 -0.38
C ASN A 196 25.84 21.71 0.34
N VAL A 197 25.82 20.63 -0.42
CA VAL A 197 25.55 19.27 0.10
C VAL A 197 26.63 18.81 1.09
N ASP A 198 27.88 19.21 0.87
CA ASP A 198 29.00 18.83 1.75
C ASP A 198 28.84 19.42 3.16
N ASP A 199 28.26 20.62 3.27
CA ASP A 199 28.03 21.30 4.54
C ASP A 199 26.84 20.69 5.31
N LEU A 200 25.90 20.04 4.60
CA LEU A 200 24.68 19.48 5.18
C LEU A 200 24.91 18.25 6.06
N ALA A 201 26.05 17.56 5.91
CA ALA A 201 26.37 16.40 6.76
C ALA A 201 26.40 16.77 8.26
N SER A 202 26.82 18.01 8.58
CA SER A 202 26.84 18.54 9.95
C SER A 202 25.45 18.72 10.60
N PHE A 203 24.39 18.68 9.79
CA PHE A 203 23.00 18.71 10.27
C PHE A 203 22.41 17.31 10.42
N GLY A 204 23.12 16.26 10.02
CA GLY A 204 22.64 14.87 10.00
C GLY A 204 22.09 14.41 11.34
N ASP A 205 22.86 14.59 12.41
CA ASP A 205 22.51 14.18 13.79
C ASP A 205 21.30 14.95 14.37
N ARG A 206 20.84 16.00 13.69
CA ARG A 206 19.73 16.85 14.14
C ARG A 206 18.52 16.76 13.23
N LEU A 207 18.71 16.80 11.92
CA LEU A 207 17.63 16.96 10.93
C LEU A 207 17.39 15.73 10.05
N CYS A 208 18.29 14.74 9.98
CA CYS A 208 18.04 13.55 9.16
C CYS A 208 16.74 12.82 9.58
N VAL A 209 16.01 12.23 8.63
CA VAL A 209 14.78 11.46 8.94
C VAL A 209 15.02 10.27 9.87
N CYS A 210 16.26 9.77 9.98
CA CYS A 210 16.59 8.61 10.82
C CYS A 210 16.73 8.94 12.32
N VAL A 211 17.06 10.19 12.68
CA VAL A 211 17.38 10.53 14.08
C VAL A 211 16.16 10.95 14.89
N GLY A 212 14.97 11.04 14.28
CA GLY A 212 13.77 11.56 14.96
C GLY A 212 13.47 10.91 16.31
N GLY A 213 13.74 9.61 16.47
CA GLY A 213 13.51 8.88 17.72
C GLY A 213 14.37 9.31 18.91
N GLU A 214 15.42 10.10 18.65
CA GLU A 214 16.33 10.65 19.66
C GLU A 214 16.03 12.13 19.98
N HIS A 215 15.06 12.73 19.29
CA HIS A 215 14.73 14.15 19.37
C HIS A 215 13.33 14.40 19.95
N PRO A 216 13.05 15.63 20.46
CA PRO A 216 11.76 15.99 21.04
C PRO A 216 10.56 15.78 20.11
N ASP A 217 10.72 15.98 18.80
CA ASP A 217 9.67 15.77 17.80
C ASP A 217 9.27 14.29 17.69
N GLY A 218 10.23 13.36 17.74
CA GLY A 218 9.94 11.94 17.79
C GLY A 218 9.29 11.52 19.09
N ALA A 219 9.79 12.00 20.23
CA ALA A 219 9.19 11.70 21.54
C ALA A 219 7.72 12.18 21.64
N TRP A 220 7.41 13.36 21.10
CA TRP A 220 6.03 13.85 20.97
C TRP A 220 5.18 12.93 20.08
N LEU A 221 5.68 12.55 18.90
CA LEU A 221 4.95 11.65 17.99
C LEU A 221 4.72 10.26 18.62
N ALA A 222 5.70 9.72 19.36
CA ALA A 222 5.57 8.46 20.07
C ALA A 222 4.44 8.50 21.10
N ASN A 223 4.33 9.60 21.86
CA ASN A 223 3.23 9.84 22.79
C ASN A 223 1.86 9.90 22.08
N LEU A 224 1.78 10.59 20.94
CA LEU A 224 0.54 10.65 20.14
C LEU A 224 0.15 9.28 19.55
N MET A 225 1.13 8.49 19.12
CA MET A 225 0.89 7.18 18.54
C MET A 225 0.44 6.17 19.59
N CYS A 226 1.11 6.13 20.75
CA CYS A 226 0.87 5.15 21.81
C CYS A 226 -0.26 5.54 22.78
N GLU A 227 -0.50 6.83 23.00
CA GLU A 227 -1.51 7.37 23.93
C GLU A 227 -1.60 6.62 25.28
N PRO A 228 -0.54 6.63 26.12
CA PRO A 228 -0.48 5.83 27.35
C PRO A 228 -1.60 6.12 28.36
N GLY A 229 -2.20 7.32 28.33
CA GLY A 229 -3.23 7.76 29.28
C GLY A 229 -4.64 7.93 28.71
N ALA A 230 -4.90 7.56 27.45
CA ALA A 230 -6.23 7.72 26.86
C ALA A 230 -7.23 6.73 27.49
N PRO A 231 -8.43 7.18 27.92
CA PRO A 231 -9.47 6.26 28.35
C PRO A 231 -9.77 5.30 27.21
N ALA A 232 -9.77 4.00 27.51
CA ALA A 232 -10.07 2.95 26.55
C ALA A 232 -11.56 2.98 26.19
N GLU A 233 -12.00 3.98 25.43
CA GLU A 233 -13.29 3.89 24.75
C GLU A 233 -13.16 2.77 23.72
N ALA A 234 -13.79 1.64 24.06
CA ALA A 234 -13.69 0.41 23.30
C ALA A 234 -14.09 0.65 21.83
N GLY A 235 -13.18 0.33 20.92
CA GLY A 235 -13.39 0.50 19.47
C GLY A 235 -13.10 1.89 18.91
N SER A 236 -12.63 2.85 19.72
CA SER A 236 -12.10 4.12 19.21
C SER A 236 -10.84 3.89 18.36
N ARG A 237 -10.58 4.76 17.38
CA ARG A 237 -9.39 4.66 16.52
C ARG A 237 -8.09 4.70 17.33
N SER A 238 -8.04 5.53 18.37
CA SER A 238 -6.90 5.60 19.27
C SER A 238 -6.67 4.31 20.06
N ALA A 239 -7.73 3.74 20.64
CA ALA A 239 -7.64 2.46 21.36
C ALA A 239 -7.14 1.34 20.44
N THR A 240 -7.70 1.23 19.22
CA THR A 240 -7.25 0.22 18.25
C THR A 240 -5.79 0.43 17.83
N ARG A 241 -5.36 1.68 17.60
CA ARG A 241 -3.95 1.99 17.29
C ARG A 241 -3.02 1.56 18.42
N ARG A 242 -3.33 1.94 19.66
CA ARG A 242 -2.56 1.58 20.85
C ARG A 242 -2.46 0.07 21.00
N GLN A 243 -3.59 -0.64 20.94
CA GLN A 243 -3.65 -2.10 21.00
C GLN A 243 -2.79 -2.76 19.91
N THR A 244 -2.84 -2.24 18.68
CA THR A 244 -1.96 -2.71 17.60
C THR A 244 -0.49 -2.47 17.95
N ILE A 245 -0.10 -1.27 18.40
CA ILE A 245 1.30 -0.98 18.73
C ILE A 245 1.78 -1.87 19.89
N GLN A 246 0.98 -2.05 20.94
CA GLN A 246 1.27 -2.96 22.06
C GLN A 246 1.47 -4.40 21.57
N LEU A 247 0.60 -4.88 20.70
CA LEU A 247 0.71 -6.23 20.12
C LEU A 247 2.01 -6.39 19.34
N LEU A 248 2.33 -5.44 18.46
CA LEU A 248 3.52 -5.51 17.61
C LEU A 248 4.81 -5.37 18.45
N ALA A 249 4.83 -4.46 19.42
CA ALA A 249 5.95 -4.33 20.34
C ALA A 249 6.15 -5.60 21.18
N ARG A 250 5.06 -6.24 21.63
CA ARG A 250 5.14 -7.52 22.34
C ARG A 250 5.71 -8.63 21.46
N VAL A 251 5.34 -8.68 20.17
CA VAL A 251 5.97 -9.60 19.20
C VAL A 251 7.46 -9.32 19.09
N VAL A 252 7.86 -8.07 18.85
CA VAL A 252 9.26 -7.67 18.73
C VAL A 252 10.06 -7.99 20.01
N ALA A 253 9.46 -7.87 21.19
CA ALA A 253 10.11 -8.18 22.45
C ALA A 253 10.27 -9.68 22.73
N THR A 254 9.49 -10.55 22.06
CA THR A 254 9.43 -11.98 22.38
C THR A 254 9.90 -12.88 21.23
N HIS A 255 9.99 -12.36 20.01
CA HIS A 255 10.35 -13.10 18.80
C HIS A 255 11.48 -12.39 18.05
N PRO A 256 12.38 -13.15 17.39
CA PRO A 256 13.36 -12.55 16.50
C PRO A 256 12.66 -11.97 15.25
N VAL A 257 12.71 -10.65 15.10
CA VAL A 257 12.15 -9.94 13.93
C VAL A 257 13.29 -9.30 13.15
N ARG A 258 13.44 -9.67 11.88
CA ARG A 258 14.37 -9.04 10.92
C ARG A 258 13.61 -8.25 9.85
N HIS A 259 12.57 -8.87 9.29
CA HIS A 259 11.71 -8.26 8.28
C HIS A 259 10.32 -8.05 8.86
N PHE A 260 9.97 -6.79 9.12
CA PHE A 260 8.84 -6.42 9.96
C PHE A 260 7.51 -7.03 9.48
N THR A 261 7.08 -6.77 8.23
CA THR A 261 5.84 -7.37 7.70
C THR A 261 5.87 -8.89 7.67
N ARG A 262 7.00 -9.50 7.26
CA ARG A 262 7.09 -10.96 7.04
C ARG A 262 7.08 -11.72 8.36
N ASP A 263 7.98 -11.37 9.25
CA ASP A 263 8.22 -12.14 10.48
C ASP A 263 7.06 -11.91 11.46
N ILE A 264 6.61 -10.67 11.63
CA ILE A 264 5.43 -10.37 12.47
C ILE A 264 4.16 -10.95 11.84
N GLY A 265 3.97 -10.81 10.53
CA GLY A 265 2.81 -11.38 9.84
C GLY A 265 2.70 -12.89 10.07
N HIS A 266 3.82 -13.61 10.00
CA HIS A 266 3.86 -15.04 10.28
C HIS A 266 3.46 -15.36 11.73
N VAL A 267 4.02 -14.62 12.68
CA VAL A 267 3.71 -14.76 14.11
C VAL A 267 2.23 -14.47 14.38
N LEU A 268 1.65 -13.40 13.82
CA LEU A 268 0.23 -13.06 13.96
C LEU A 268 -0.70 -14.12 13.36
N ALA A 269 -0.34 -14.68 12.20
CA ALA A 269 -1.16 -15.67 11.52
C ALA A 269 -1.17 -17.04 12.23
N PHE A 270 0.01 -17.51 12.66
CA PHE A 270 0.21 -18.91 13.02
C PHE A 270 0.75 -19.14 14.44
N GLY A 271 1.29 -18.11 15.09
CA GLY A 271 1.83 -18.24 16.44
C GLY A 271 0.73 -18.46 17.48
N ASP A 272 0.95 -19.41 18.40
CA ASP A 272 0.08 -19.65 19.56
C ASP A 272 0.16 -18.52 20.60
N PHE A 273 1.19 -17.68 20.51
CA PHE A 273 1.46 -16.55 21.40
C PHE A 273 0.27 -15.60 21.59
N LEU A 274 -0.60 -15.41 20.58
CA LEU A 274 -1.81 -14.57 20.72
C LEU A 274 -2.81 -15.10 21.74
N THR A 275 -2.69 -16.37 22.12
CA THR A 275 -3.55 -17.03 23.09
C THR A 275 -2.81 -17.44 24.37
N THR A 276 -1.49 -17.64 24.29
CA THR A 276 -0.67 -18.11 25.42
C THR A 276 0.05 -16.98 26.16
N ASP A 277 0.34 -15.86 25.50
CA ASP A 277 0.97 -14.71 26.15
C ASP A 277 -0.08 -13.90 26.96
N PRO A 278 0.18 -13.62 28.25
CA PRO A 278 -0.79 -12.92 29.11
C PRO A 278 -1.16 -11.51 28.62
N VAL A 279 -0.24 -10.82 27.94
CA VAL A 279 -0.50 -9.47 27.42
C VAL A 279 -1.33 -9.55 26.15
N THR A 280 -0.91 -10.33 25.16
CA THR A 280 -1.58 -10.34 23.85
C THR A 280 -2.95 -10.99 23.87
N SER A 281 -3.18 -11.94 24.78
CA SER A 281 -4.48 -12.59 24.99
C SER A 281 -5.57 -11.59 25.39
N GLY A 282 -5.20 -10.49 26.05
CA GLY A 282 -6.09 -9.39 26.42
C GLY A 282 -6.25 -8.27 25.38
N ILE A 283 -5.56 -8.36 24.23
CA ILE A 283 -5.62 -7.33 23.18
C ILE A 283 -6.75 -7.66 22.20
N ASP A 284 -7.83 -6.87 22.18
CA ASP A 284 -8.97 -7.10 21.28
C ASP A 284 -8.57 -7.14 19.80
N ALA A 285 -7.61 -6.30 19.40
CA ALA A 285 -7.11 -6.23 18.03
C ALA A 285 -6.34 -7.49 17.58
N ALA A 286 -5.88 -8.34 18.50
CA ALA A 286 -5.07 -9.53 18.18
C ALA A 286 -5.80 -10.50 17.24
N GLY A 287 -7.05 -10.82 17.57
CA GLY A 287 -7.87 -11.71 16.74
C GLY A 287 -8.12 -11.12 15.35
N ALA A 288 -8.36 -9.81 15.28
CA ALA A 288 -8.58 -9.11 14.01
C ALA A 288 -7.32 -9.11 13.12
N TRP A 289 -6.14 -8.95 13.72
CA TRP A 289 -4.85 -9.09 13.04
C TRP A 289 -4.63 -10.48 12.47
N ARG A 290 -4.87 -11.54 13.25
CA ARG A 290 -4.78 -12.91 12.74
C ARG A 290 -5.71 -13.11 11.54
N GLY A 291 -6.97 -12.70 11.67
CA GLY A 291 -7.96 -12.85 10.60
C GLY A 291 -7.57 -12.12 9.32
N VAL A 292 -7.11 -10.86 9.41
CA VAL A 292 -6.72 -10.08 8.23
C VAL A 292 -5.45 -10.61 7.56
N VAL A 293 -4.46 -11.10 8.33
CA VAL A 293 -3.25 -11.69 7.76
C VAL A 293 -3.58 -13.00 7.03
N LEU A 294 -4.38 -13.88 7.64
CA LEU A 294 -4.86 -15.11 6.98
C LEU A 294 -5.65 -14.80 5.71
N ARG A 295 -6.50 -13.75 5.73
CA ARG A 295 -7.22 -13.31 4.53
C ARG A 295 -6.28 -12.75 3.47
N ASN A 296 -5.16 -12.13 3.85
CA ASN A 296 -4.19 -11.59 2.90
C ASN A 296 -3.52 -12.68 2.04
N TYR A 297 -3.37 -13.91 2.55
CA TYR A 297 -2.90 -15.05 1.73
C TYR A 297 -3.85 -15.33 0.55
N SER A 298 -5.16 -15.39 0.78
CA SER A 298 -6.15 -15.57 -0.29
C SER A 298 -6.16 -14.39 -1.27
N VAL A 299 -6.07 -13.16 -0.77
CA VAL A 299 -5.99 -11.97 -1.64
C VAL A 299 -4.73 -12.01 -2.51
N GLY A 300 -3.58 -12.36 -1.93
CA GLY A 300 -2.33 -12.54 -2.65
C GLY A 300 -2.42 -13.62 -3.73
N ALA A 301 -3.05 -14.76 -3.41
CA ALA A 301 -3.26 -15.86 -4.34
C ALA A 301 -4.09 -15.43 -5.57
N TRP A 302 -5.17 -14.67 -5.34
CA TRP A 302 -5.95 -14.11 -6.45
C TRP A 302 -5.16 -13.15 -7.32
N ARG A 303 -4.33 -12.29 -6.73
CA ARG A 303 -3.50 -11.33 -7.48
C ARG A 303 -2.44 -12.04 -8.32
N ARG A 304 -1.79 -13.07 -7.77
CA ARG A 304 -0.78 -13.87 -8.47
C ARG A 304 -1.41 -14.70 -9.60
N LEU A 305 -2.55 -15.35 -9.36
CA LEU A 305 -3.32 -16.04 -10.40
C LEU A 305 -3.76 -15.10 -11.52
N TRP A 306 -4.29 -13.93 -11.17
CA TRP A 306 -4.69 -12.93 -12.15
C TRP A 306 -3.51 -12.45 -12.98
N SER A 307 -2.37 -12.16 -12.34
CA SER A 307 -1.16 -11.74 -13.05
C SER A 307 -0.69 -12.81 -14.02
N TRP A 308 -0.66 -14.06 -13.58
CA TRP A 308 -0.28 -15.18 -14.43
C TRP A 308 -1.23 -15.34 -15.63
N LEU A 309 -2.55 -15.20 -15.43
CA LEU A 309 -3.54 -15.25 -16.50
C LEU A 309 -3.34 -14.13 -17.53
N VAL A 310 -3.13 -12.89 -17.07
CA VAL A 310 -2.88 -11.75 -17.97
C VAL A 310 -1.59 -11.93 -18.76
N GLU A 311 -0.56 -12.55 -18.18
CA GLU A 311 0.67 -12.86 -18.89
C GLU A 311 0.51 -13.91 -19.98
N GLN A 312 -0.55 -14.74 -19.93
CA GLN A 312 -0.87 -15.66 -21.02
C GLN A 312 -1.44 -14.95 -22.25
N VAL A 313 -1.71 -13.64 -22.21
CA VAL A 313 -2.28 -12.92 -23.34
C VAL A 313 -1.18 -12.14 -24.05
N ASP A 314 -0.76 -12.65 -25.21
CA ASP A 314 0.16 -11.96 -26.11
C ASP A 314 -0.51 -11.68 -27.46
N GLY A 315 -0.56 -10.41 -27.85
CA GLY A 315 -1.41 -9.96 -28.96
C GLY A 315 -2.90 -10.12 -28.65
N LEU A 316 -3.62 -10.78 -29.56
CA LEU A 316 -5.05 -11.01 -29.51
C LEU A 316 -5.33 -12.52 -29.41
N VAL A 317 -5.87 -12.98 -28.29
CA VAL A 317 -5.97 -14.42 -27.95
C VAL A 317 -7.40 -14.79 -27.55
N PRO A 318 -7.99 -15.88 -28.06
CA PRO A 318 -9.29 -16.38 -27.57
C PRO A 318 -9.26 -16.72 -26.09
N ILE A 319 -10.34 -16.39 -25.36
CA ILE A 319 -10.46 -16.70 -23.93
C ILE A 319 -10.37 -18.20 -23.66
N GLU A 320 -10.87 -19.04 -24.57
CA GLU A 320 -10.78 -20.50 -24.53
C GLU A 320 -9.32 -20.96 -24.45
N GLU A 321 -8.43 -20.33 -25.22
CA GLU A 321 -7.03 -20.69 -25.27
C GLU A 321 -6.31 -20.33 -23.96
N VAL A 322 -6.65 -19.19 -23.34
CA VAL A 322 -6.16 -18.83 -22.01
C VAL A 322 -6.68 -19.81 -20.95
N ALA A 323 -7.95 -20.23 -21.06
CA ALA A 323 -8.55 -21.23 -20.19
C ALA A 323 -7.87 -22.60 -20.30
N ASP A 324 -7.53 -23.02 -21.52
CA ASP A 324 -6.79 -24.27 -21.75
C ASP A 324 -5.34 -24.20 -21.25
N ARG A 325 -4.66 -23.05 -21.40
CA ARG A 325 -3.34 -22.82 -20.80
C ARG A 325 -3.38 -22.95 -19.27
N PHE A 326 -4.41 -22.39 -18.62
CA PHE A 326 -4.58 -22.57 -17.16
C PHE A 326 -4.84 -24.05 -16.81
N ALA A 327 -5.73 -24.72 -17.53
CA ALA A 327 -6.02 -26.13 -17.29
C ALA A 327 -4.79 -27.04 -17.46
N ALA A 328 -3.88 -26.72 -18.39
CA ALA A 328 -2.67 -27.48 -18.66
C ALA A 328 -1.68 -27.48 -17.48
N GLU A 329 -1.66 -26.43 -16.66
CA GLU A 329 -0.81 -26.29 -15.48
C GLU A 329 -1.28 -27.15 -14.29
N LEU A 330 -2.46 -27.76 -14.39
CA LEU A 330 -3.07 -28.51 -13.30
C LEU A 330 -3.00 -30.02 -13.52
N PRO A 331 -2.84 -30.81 -12.44
CA PRO A 331 -2.86 -32.26 -12.53
C PRO A 331 -4.24 -32.77 -12.98
N ASP A 332 -4.27 -33.91 -13.68
CA ASP A 332 -5.52 -34.59 -14.03
C ASP A 332 -6.06 -35.36 -12.82
N MET A 333 -6.78 -34.65 -11.96
CA MET A 333 -7.47 -35.21 -10.81
C MET A 333 -8.81 -34.53 -10.59
N THR A 334 -9.66 -35.15 -9.76
CA THR A 334 -10.90 -34.52 -9.30
C THR A 334 -10.60 -33.43 -8.27
N VAL A 335 -11.53 -32.50 -8.11
CA VAL A 335 -11.46 -31.51 -7.03
C VAL A 335 -11.43 -32.20 -5.66
N ASP A 336 -12.17 -33.28 -5.46
CA ASP A 336 -12.16 -34.01 -4.20
C ASP A 336 -10.78 -34.62 -3.83
N ALA A 337 -10.09 -35.20 -4.82
CA ALA A 337 -8.71 -35.69 -4.63
C ALA A 337 -7.73 -34.54 -4.39
N PHE A 338 -7.90 -33.43 -5.11
CA PHE A 338 -7.12 -32.21 -4.90
C PHE A 338 -7.29 -31.66 -3.48
N LEU A 339 -8.54 -31.54 -3.01
CA LEU A 339 -8.85 -31.11 -1.65
C LEU A 339 -8.23 -32.07 -0.64
N SER A 340 -8.34 -33.38 -0.82
CA SER A 340 -7.77 -34.37 0.10
C SER A 340 -6.23 -34.33 0.19
N SER A 341 -5.56 -33.77 -0.83
CA SER A 341 -4.10 -33.65 -0.86
C SER A 341 -3.54 -32.44 -0.09
N LEU A 342 -4.39 -31.50 0.34
CA LEU A 342 -3.94 -30.27 0.99
C LEU A 342 -3.48 -30.53 2.43
N PRO A 343 -2.40 -29.85 2.89
CA PRO A 343 -1.88 -29.99 4.24
C PRO A 343 -2.91 -29.59 5.31
N ALA A 344 -2.68 -30.05 6.54
CA ALA A 344 -3.49 -29.64 7.68
C ALA A 344 -3.31 -28.14 7.98
N THR A 345 -4.42 -27.47 8.27
CA THR A 345 -4.53 -26.04 8.57
C THR A 345 -4.55 -25.74 10.07
N GLN A 346 -4.74 -26.77 10.90
CA GLN A 346 -4.72 -26.73 12.35
C GLN A 346 -3.92 -27.92 12.91
N SER A 347 -3.27 -27.70 14.05
CA SER A 347 -2.67 -28.76 14.86
C SER A 347 -3.76 -29.61 15.52
N THR A 348 -3.35 -30.71 16.15
CA THR A 348 -4.24 -31.53 16.99
C THR A 348 -4.82 -30.77 18.19
N SER A 349 -4.19 -29.66 18.61
CA SER A 349 -4.68 -28.75 19.66
C SER A 349 -5.54 -27.60 19.13
N GLY A 350 -5.79 -27.53 17.82
CA GLY A 350 -6.56 -26.45 17.19
C GLY A 350 -5.75 -25.19 16.87
N ALA A 351 -4.43 -25.18 17.11
CA ALA A 351 -3.57 -24.04 16.78
C ALA A 351 -3.41 -23.91 15.26
N PRO A 352 -3.46 -22.71 14.67
CA PRO A 352 -3.31 -22.54 13.22
C PRO A 352 -1.92 -22.98 12.74
N LEU A 353 -1.86 -23.80 11.69
CA LEU A 353 -0.61 -24.20 11.02
C LEU A 353 -0.33 -23.32 9.80
N PRO A 354 0.94 -23.11 9.40
CA PRO A 354 1.35 -22.23 8.30
C PRO A 354 1.12 -22.82 6.89
N ALA A 355 0.03 -23.56 6.68
CA ALA A 355 -0.25 -24.29 5.44
C ALA A 355 -0.16 -23.42 4.17
N GLU A 356 -0.76 -22.22 4.16
CA GLU A 356 -0.69 -21.30 3.00
C GLU A 356 0.72 -20.78 2.73
N HIS A 357 1.53 -20.64 3.78
CA HIS A 357 2.94 -20.29 3.64
C HIS A 357 3.63 -21.48 2.98
N ASP A 358 3.69 -22.63 3.63
CA ASP A 358 4.48 -23.79 3.20
C ASP A 358 4.17 -24.24 1.75
N LEU A 359 2.89 -24.16 1.33
CA LEU A 359 2.45 -24.46 -0.02
C LEU A 359 3.13 -23.63 -1.13
N ARG A 360 3.64 -22.44 -0.84
CA ARG A 360 4.36 -21.61 -1.83
C ARG A 360 5.83 -22.00 -1.98
N TRP A 361 6.36 -22.89 -1.14
CA TRP A 361 7.75 -23.36 -1.17
C TRP A 361 7.89 -24.80 -1.68
N THR A 362 6.79 -25.44 -2.10
CA THR A 362 6.77 -26.81 -2.65
C THR A 362 7.36 -26.93 -4.05
N GLY A 363 7.57 -25.81 -4.76
CA GLY A 363 8.06 -25.78 -6.14
C GLY A 363 7.00 -26.09 -7.20
N ASP A 364 5.72 -26.11 -6.84
CA ASP A 364 4.62 -26.29 -7.80
C ASP A 364 4.55 -25.14 -8.83
N PRO A 365 3.98 -25.39 -10.03
CA PRO A 365 3.62 -24.31 -10.94
C PRO A 365 2.72 -23.27 -10.24
N LEU A 366 2.94 -21.99 -10.54
CA LEU A 366 2.26 -20.88 -9.86
C LEU A 366 0.73 -21.07 -9.80
N PRO A 367 0.02 -21.46 -10.88
CA PRO A 367 -1.43 -21.60 -10.80
C PRO A 367 -1.88 -22.71 -9.86
N LEU A 368 -1.15 -23.83 -9.79
CA LEU A 368 -1.43 -24.90 -8.85
C LEU A 368 -1.17 -24.47 -7.41
N ALA A 369 -0.02 -23.83 -7.14
CA ALA A 369 0.35 -23.35 -5.82
C ALA A 369 -0.71 -22.39 -5.25
N GLU A 370 -1.13 -21.40 -6.04
CA GLU A 370 -2.10 -20.40 -5.57
C GLU A 370 -3.53 -20.96 -5.46
N LEU A 371 -3.92 -21.94 -6.28
CA LEU A 371 -5.18 -22.68 -6.06
C LEU A 371 -5.14 -23.48 -4.76
N ARG A 372 -4.00 -24.09 -4.42
CA ARG A 372 -3.82 -24.79 -3.13
C ARG A 372 -3.92 -23.81 -1.96
N VAL A 373 -3.35 -22.61 -2.08
CA VAL A 373 -3.50 -21.54 -1.07
C VAL A 373 -4.97 -21.13 -0.92
N LEU A 374 -5.69 -20.90 -2.02
CA LEU A 374 -7.11 -20.53 -1.99
C LEU A 374 -7.97 -21.62 -1.33
N ALA A 375 -7.75 -22.89 -1.67
CA ALA A 375 -8.49 -24.01 -1.12
C ALA A 375 -8.16 -24.26 0.37
N THR A 376 -6.90 -24.06 0.76
CA THR A 376 -6.47 -24.09 2.16
C THR A 376 -7.17 -22.99 2.96
N ASN A 377 -7.23 -21.78 2.43
CA ASN A 377 -7.93 -20.67 3.05
C ASN A 377 -9.45 -20.89 3.12
N ALA A 378 -10.03 -21.60 2.15
CA ALA A 378 -11.44 -21.98 2.15
C ALA A 378 -11.79 -22.96 3.28
N ARG A 379 -10.89 -23.89 3.64
CA ARG A 379 -11.08 -24.77 4.81
C ARG A 379 -11.21 -23.98 6.11
N ARG A 380 -10.44 -22.90 6.23
CA ARG A 380 -10.45 -22.03 7.43
C ARG A 380 -11.79 -21.35 7.71
N VAL A 381 -12.72 -21.32 6.76
CA VAL A 381 -14.06 -20.75 6.96
C VAL A 381 -14.78 -21.42 8.13
N ASP A 382 -14.64 -22.74 8.25
CA ASP A 382 -15.29 -23.55 9.28
C ASP A 382 -14.42 -23.76 10.52
N GLU A 383 -13.13 -23.43 10.45
CA GLU A 383 -12.15 -23.64 11.55
C GLU A 383 -11.99 -22.42 12.45
N LEU A 384 -12.15 -21.21 11.87
CA LEU A 384 -11.95 -19.96 12.58
C LEU A 384 -13.22 -19.55 13.33
N THR A 385 -13.06 -18.98 14.51
CA THR A 385 -14.17 -18.51 15.36
C THR A 385 -13.94 -17.09 15.89
N GLY A 386 -15.01 -16.46 16.37
CA GLY A 386 -14.98 -15.14 17.02
C GLY A 386 -14.37 -14.03 16.14
N ARG A 387 -13.62 -13.13 16.78
CA ARG A 387 -12.98 -11.96 16.13
C ARG A 387 -12.08 -12.34 14.95
N VAL A 388 -11.42 -13.50 15.02
CA VAL A 388 -10.56 -13.99 13.94
C VAL A 388 -11.40 -14.30 12.70
N GLN A 389 -12.52 -15.00 12.87
CA GLN A 389 -13.45 -15.31 11.80
C GLN A 389 -14.06 -14.04 11.19
N ASP A 390 -14.50 -13.10 12.04
CA ASP A 390 -15.12 -11.85 11.58
C ASP A 390 -14.16 -11.04 10.70
N ALA A 391 -12.90 -10.88 11.14
CA ALA A 391 -11.88 -10.17 10.38
C ALA A 391 -11.43 -10.93 9.13
N PHE A 392 -11.43 -12.25 9.17
CA PHE A 392 -11.07 -13.11 8.04
C PHE A 392 -12.11 -13.07 6.91
N LEU A 393 -13.38 -13.25 7.27
CA LEU A 393 -14.48 -13.31 6.31
C LEU A 393 -14.90 -11.92 5.83
N GLY A 394 -15.01 -10.96 6.76
CA GLY A 394 -15.52 -9.64 6.48
C GLY A 394 -16.97 -9.67 6.03
N GLN A 395 -17.26 -8.97 4.92
CA GLN A 395 -18.57 -9.05 4.29
C GLN A 395 -18.78 -10.46 3.71
N ARG A 396 -19.85 -11.12 4.16
CA ARG A 396 -20.21 -12.50 3.78
C ARG A 396 -20.67 -12.58 2.33
N GLY A 397 -20.46 -13.73 1.70
CA GLY A 397 -20.97 -14.04 0.35
C GLY A 397 -20.34 -13.23 -0.80
N VAL A 398 -19.24 -12.52 -0.57
CA VAL A 398 -18.55 -11.74 -1.61
C VAL A 398 -17.82 -12.67 -2.58
N GLU A 399 -18.04 -12.47 -3.89
CA GLU A 399 -17.34 -13.20 -4.95
C GLU A 399 -15.80 -13.04 -4.81
N LEU A 400 -15.09 -14.17 -4.97
CA LEU A 400 -13.66 -14.36 -4.66
C LEU A 400 -13.27 -14.27 -3.17
N GLY A 401 -14.23 -14.20 -2.23
CA GLY A 401 -13.97 -14.37 -0.81
C GLY A 401 -13.83 -15.85 -0.39
N PRO A 402 -13.30 -16.15 0.81
CA PRO A 402 -13.12 -17.51 1.32
C PRO A 402 -14.38 -18.38 1.25
N GLU A 403 -15.54 -17.88 1.68
CA GLU A 403 -16.82 -18.61 1.59
C GLU A 403 -17.25 -18.88 0.15
N TRP A 404 -16.95 -17.94 -0.76
CA TRP A 404 -17.24 -18.14 -2.18
C TRP A 404 -16.36 -19.25 -2.74
N VAL A 405 -15.08 -19.29 -2.38
CA VAL A 405 -14.15 -20.35 -2.79
C VAL A 405 -14.59 -21.69 -2.23
N GLN A 406 -14.90 -21.77 -0.93
CA GLN A 406 -15.37 -22.98 -0.27
C GLN A 406 -16.57 -23.58 -1.00
N ARG A 407 -17.64 -22.80 -1.16
CA ARG A 407 -18.85 -23.23 -1.87
C ARG A 407 -18.56 -23.70 -3.30
N ARG A 408 -17.73 -22.96 -4.05
CA ARG A 408 -17.39 -23.33 -5.43
C ARG A 408 -16.60 -24.64 -5.51
N LEU A 409 -15.70 -24.88 -4.57
CA LEU A 409 -14.93 -26.13 -4.49
C LEU A 409 -15.82 -27.30 -4.05
N ASP A 410 -16.74 -27.09 -3.11
CA ASP A 410 -17.69 -28.10 -2.65
C ASP A 410 -18.65 -28.54 -3.76
N GLU A 411 -19.23 -27.57 -4.49
CA GLU A 411 -20.09 -27.85 -5.66
C GLU A 411 -19.33 -28.60 -6.77
N ALA A 412 -18.02 -28.36 -6.90
CA ALA A 412 -17.19 -28.92 -7.95
C ALA A 412 -16.45 -30.21 -7.56
N ARG A 413 -16.65 -30.77 -6.36
CA ARG A 413 -15.98 -31.99 -5.89
C ARG A 413 -15.87 -33.13 -6.93
N PRO A 414 -16.94 -33.54 -7.63
CA PRO A 414 -16.86 -34.62 -8.62
C PRO A 414 -16.21 -34.20 -9.94
N MET A 415 -16.04 -32.90 -10.19
CA MET A 415 -15.48 -32.39 -11.44
C MET A 415 -13.96 -32.56 -11.49
N LYS A 416 -13.41 -32.55 -12.71
CA LYS A 416 -11.97 -32.44 -12.92
C LYS A 416 -11.48 -31.04 -12.55
N LEU A 417 -10.35 -30.98 -11.86
CA LEU A 417 -9.71 -29.72 -11.46
C LEU A 417 -9.43 -28.81 -12.68
N ARG A 418 -9.06 -29.42 -13.81
CA ARG A 418 -8.85 -28.75 -15.09
C ARG A 418 -10.10 -28.01 -15.61
N ASP A 419 -11.28 -28.59 -15.44
CA ASP A 419 -12.54 -27.98 -15.88
C ASP A 419 -12.96 -26.82 -14.98
N VAL A 420 -12.64 -26.92 -13.68
CA VAL A 420 -12.79 -25.80 -12.75
C VAL A 420 -11.87 -24.65 -13.13
N ALA A 421 -10.61 -24.92 -13.50
CA ALA A 421 -9.69 -23.91 -13.98
C ALA A 421 -10.24 -23.14 -15.19
N ARG A 422 -10.79 -23.87 -16.17
CA ARG A 422 -11.42 -23.26 -17.35
C ARG A 422 -12.53 -22.31 -16.96
N ARG A 423 -13.48 -22.78 -16.14
CA ARG A 423 -14.60 -21.95 -15.64
C ARG A 423 -14.11 -20.73 -14.86
N LEU A 424 -13.07 -20.91 -14.04
CA LEU A 424 -12.48 -19.84 -13.26
C LEU A 424 -11.87 -18.75 -14.14
N THR A 425 -11.25 -19.09 -15.27
CA THR A 425 -10.77 -18.09 -16.25
C THR A 425 -11.91 -17.17 -16.71
N TYR A 426 -13.06 -17.74 -17.09
CA TYR A 426 -14.23 -16.95 -17.48
C TYR A 426 -14.75 -16.08 -16.34
N ASP A 427 -14.85 -16.62 -15.12
CA ASP A 427 -15.31 -15.88 -13.93
C ASP A 427 -14.38 -14.68 -13.64
N LEU A 428 -13.06 -14.88 -13.70
CA LEU A 428 -12.07 -13.82 -13.45
C LEU A 428 -12.07 -12.73 -14.52
N VAL A 429 -12.11 -13.11 -15.81
CA VAL A 429 -12.23 -12.15 -16.90
C VAL A 429 -13.52 -11.35 -16.77
N ALA A 430 -14.66 -12.01 -16.62
CA ALA A 430 -15.96 -11.34 -16.49
C ALA A 430 -15.98 -10.38 -15.29
N ARG A 431 -15.45 -10.79 -14.14
CA ARG A 431 -15.33 -9.92 -12.98
C ARG A 431 -14.44 -8.72 -13.24
N SER A 432 -13.28 -8.90 -13.86
CA SER A 432 -12.37 -7.80 -14.19
C SER A 432 -13.06 -6.73 -15.05
N GLN A 433 -13.84 -7.15 -16.05
CA GLN A 433 -14.58 -6.23 -16.92
C GLN A 433 -15.67 -5.49 -16.14
N ARG A 434 -16.44 -6.18 -15.28
CA ARG A 434 -17.44 -5.54 -14.40
C ARG A 434 -16.82 -4.48 -13.50
N ILE A 435 -15.67 -4.77 -12.90
CA ILE A 435 -14.96 -3.83 -12.01
C ILE A 435 -14.40 -2.64 -12.81
N ALA A 436 -13.82 -2.89 -13.98
CA ALA A 436 -13.29 -1.83 -14.84
C ALA A 436 -14.41 -0.87 -15.28
N LEU A 437 -15.55 -1.41 -15.74
CA LEU A 437 -16.72 -0.63 -16.13
C LEU A 437 -17.30 0.16 -14.95
N ALA A 438 -17.40 -0.44 -13.76
CA ALA A 438 -17.89 0.24 -12.56
C ALA A 438 -16.99 1.41 -12.11
N LYS A 439 -15.70 1.38 -12.47
CA LYS A 439 -14.72 2.45 -12.21
C LYS A 439 -14.56 3.42 -13.38
N ALA A 440 -15.18 3.14 -14.53
CA ALA A 440 -15.03 3.96 -15.72
C ALA A 440 -15.64 5.34 -15.48
N ARG A 441 -14.98 6.39 -15.96
CA ARG A 441 -15.45 7.76 -15.84
C ARG A 441 -15.06 8.60 -17.04
N ARG A 442 -15.88 9.59 -17.36
CA ARG A 442 -15.54 10.63 -18.33
C ARG A 442 -14.61 11.65 -17.67
N ARG A 443 -13.49 11.96 -18.32
CA ARG A 443 -12.56 13.01 -17.87
C ARG A 443 -13.03 14.39 -18.31
N ALA A 444 -12.41 15.42 -17.73
CA ALA A 444 -12.72 16.82 -18.04
C ALA A 444 -12.50 17.19 -19.51
N ASP A 445 -11.55 16.53 -20.19
CA ASP A 445 -11.28 16.65 -21.63
C ASP A 445 -12.30 15.89 -22.52
N GLY A 446 -13.29 15.23 -21.92
CA GLY A 446 -14.32 14.48 -22.61
C GLY A 446 -13.98 13.02 -22.94
N THR A 447 -12.74 12.58 -22.71
CA THR A 447 -12.29 11.20 -22.95
C THR A 447 -12.89 10.22 -21.94
N LEU A 448 -13.11 8.97 -22.36
CA LEU A 448 -13.50 7.90 -21.44
C LEU A 448 -12.23 7.26 -20.86
N TRP A 449 -12.15 7.24 -19.53
CA TRP A 449 -11.13 6.52 -18.80
C TRP A 449 -11.67 5.17 -18.34
N LEU A 450 -11.04 4.08 -18.81
CA LEU A 450 -11.34 2.71 -18.40
C LEU A 450 -10.11 2.09 -17.73
N PRO A 451 -10.13 1.85 -16.41
CA PRO A 451 -8.96 1.38 -15.68
C PRO A 451 -8.83 -0.14 -15.73
N THR A 452 -8.42 -0.69 -16.87
CA THR A 452 -8.07 -2.12 -17.01
C THR A 452 -6.80 -2.30 -17.85
N ARG A 453 -6.07 -3.37 -17.55
CA ARG A 453 -4.91 -3.82 -18.33
C ARG A 453 -5.23 -4.97 -19.27
N LEU A 454 -6.35 -5.65 -19.03
CA LEU A 454 -6.88 -6.74 -19.86
C LEU A 454 -8.25 -6.34 -20.40
N HIS A 455 -8.40 -6.45 -21.71
CA HIS A 455 -9.63 -6.12 -22.42
C HIS A 455 -10.19 -7.38 -23.08
N GLU A 456 -11.51 -7.47 -23.12
CA GLU A 456 -12.24 -8.51 -23.84
C GLU A 456 -13.04 -7.86 -24.98
N ARG A 457 -13.00 -8.45 -26.17
CA ARG A 457 -13.76 -8.03 -27.35
C ARG A 457 -14.15 -9.24 -28.20
N GLY A 458 -15.39 -9.68 -28.07
CA GLY A 458 -15.96 -10.73 -28.92
C GLY A 458 -15.31 -12.09 -28.69
N GLY A 459 -15.01 -12.44 -27.44
CA GLY A 459 -14.31 -13.66 -27.03
C GLY A 459 -12.79 -13.56 -27.11
N LEU A 460 -12.25 -12.45 -27.64
CA LEU A 460 -10.81 -12.24 -27.77
C LEU A 460 -10.30 -11.32 -26.66
N LEU A 461 -9.17 -11.71 -26.08
CA LEU A 461 -8.45 -10.97 -25.05
C LEU A 461 -7.25 -10.26 -25.64
N TYR A 462 -7.00 -9.02 -25.22
CA TYR A 462 -5.72 -8.35 -25.42
C TYR A 462 -5.33 -7.59 -24.16
N ARG A 463 -4.02 -7.50 -23.89
CA ARG A 463 -3.47 -6.74 -22.76
C ARG A 463 -2.73 -5.48 -23.22
N THR A 464 -2.70 -4.47 -22.36
CA THR A 464 -1.93 -3.23 -22.61
C THR A 464 -0.69 -3.11 -21.74
N SER A 465 -0.61 -3.86 -20.65
CA SER A 465 0.57 -3.94 -19.78
C SER A 465 0.52 -5.17 -18.90
N GLN A 466 1.61 -5.45 -18.20
CA GLN A 466 1.70 -6.52 -17.21
C GLN A 466 0.94 -6.19 -15.92
N GLU A 467 0.56 -7.24 -15.19
CA GLU A 467 -0.03 -7.13 -13.86
C GLU A 467 1.00 -7.30 -12.74
N GLY A 468 0.72 -6.68 -11.59
CA GLY A 468 1.58 -6.80 -10.42
C GLY A 468 1.23 -8.03 -9.58
N ARG A 469 2.25 -8.80 -9.17
CA ARG A 469 2.11 -10.04 -8.40
C ARG A 469 2.21 -9.89 -6.87
N GLY A 470 2.57 -8.71 -6.38
CA GLY A 470 2.82 -8.49 -4.95
C GLY A 470 1.55 -8.65 -4.10
N ASP A 471 1.71 -9.06 -2.84
CA ASP A 471 0.60 -9.14 -1.89
C ASP A 471 0.08 -7.72 -1.54
N VAL A 472 -1.06 -7.63 -0.85
CA VAL A 472 -1.55 -6.33 -0.36
C VAL A 472 -0.73 -5.93 0.85
N GLY A 473 -0.25 -4.69 0.86
CA GLY A 473 0.51 -4.14 1.98
C GLY A 473 -0.35 -4.04 3.24
N LEU A 474 0.14 -4.61 4.34
CA LEU A 474 -0.52 -4.58 5.64
C LEU A 474 -0.19 -3.34 6.48
N ARG A 475 0.59 -2.40 5.93
CA ARG A 475 1.17 -1.23 6.63
C ARG A 475 2.08 -1.55 7.81
N LEU A 476 2.41 -2.83 8.02
CA LEU A 476 3.30 -3.25 9.11
C LEU A 476 4.68 -2.63 8.95
N ASP A 477 5.32 -2.69 7.78
CA ASP A 477 6.61 -2.02 7.56
C ASP A 477 6.51 -0.51 7.79
N GLN A 478 5.48 0.17 7.23
CA GLN A 478 5.33 1.62 7.43
C GLN A 478 5.16 1.97 8.90
N LEU A 479 4.34 1.21 9.64
CA LEU A 479 4.18 1.42 11.08
C LEU A 479 5.48 1.13 11.83
N GLY A 480 6.19 0.04 11.51
CA GLY A 480 7.49 -0.29 12.10
C GLY A 480 8.51 0.82 11.90
N THR A 481 8.62 1.37 10.68
CA THR A 481 9.50 2.50 10.37
C THR A 481 9.08 3.77 11.11
N VAL A 482 7.79 4.10 11.17
CA VAL A 482 7.30 5.25 11.96
C VAL A 482 7.62 5.08 13.44
N LEU A 483 7.38 3.89 14.00
CA LEU A 483 7.67 3.59 15.41
C LEU A 483 9.17 3.62 15.72
N ALA A 484 10.04 3.22 14.79
CA ALA A 484 11.48 3.38 14.95
C ALA A 484 11.90 4.86 14.87
N THR A 485 11.41 5.58 13.87
CA THR A 485 11.76 7.00 13.66
C THR A 485 11.12 7.94 14.68
N CYS A 486 10.23 7.46 15.55
CA CYS A 486 9.76 8.19 16.73
C CYS A 486 10.27 7.62 18.06
N GLY A 487 11.13 6.58 18.04
CA GLY A 487 11.85 6.10 19.23
C GLY A 487 11.11 5.07 20.08
N VAL A 488 10.01 4.48 19.60
CA VAL A 488 9.31 3.35 20.25
C VAL A 488 10.03 2.03 19.97
N LEU A 489 10.47 1.85 18.73
CA LEU A 489 11.25 0.69 18.30
C LEU A 489 12.66 1.11 17.92
N HIS A 490 13.55 0.12 17.82
CA HIS A 490 14.91 0.32 17.34
C HIS A 490 15.31 -0.84 16.43
N TYR A 491 15.92 -0.52 15.30
CA TYR A 491 16.48 -1.50 14.38
C TYR A 491 18.01 -1.41 14.41
N HIS A 492 18.65 -2.49 14.84
CA HIS A 492 20.10 -2.59 14.98
C HIS A 492 20.56 -4.00 14.65
N ASP A 493 21.71 -4.14 14.00
CA ASP A 493 22.29 -5.44 13.59
C ASP A 493 21.29 -6.38 12.90
N GLN A 494 20.46 -5.82 12.02
CA GLN A 494 19.40 -6.55 11.30
C GLN A 494 18.27 -7.10 12.19
N HIS A 495 18.10 -6.58 13.40
CA HIS A 495 17.10 -7.02 14.35
C HIS A 495 16.29 -5.84 14.91
N TRP A 496 14.99 -6.05 15.05
CA TRP A 496 14.09 -5.11 15.73
C TRP A 496 14.07 -5.37 17.24
N SER A 497 14.00 -4.30 18.02
CA SER A 497 13.86 -4.33 19.47
C SER A 497 12.94 -3.20 19.95
N VAL A 498 12.37 -3.35 21.15
CA VAL A 498 11.61 -2.27 21.81
C VAL A 498 12.57 -1.43 22.65
N THR A 499 12.50 -0.10 22.54
CA THR A 499 13.33 0.80 23.34
C THR A 499 12.85 0.89 24.80
N SER A 500 13.63 1.51 25.68
CA SER A 500 13.17 1.84 27.04
C SER A 500 11.97 2.79 27.03
N SER A 501 12.00 3.81 26.18
CA SER A 501 10.90 4.76 26.01
C SER A 501 9.65 4.06 25.47
N GLY A 502 9.81 3.17 24.49
CA GLY A 502 8.71 2.37 23.96
C GLY A 502 8.06 1.48 25.02
N ARG A 503 8.85 0.84 25.89
CA ARG A 503 8.30 0.07 27.03
C ARG A 503 7.49 0.97 27.97
N ALA A 504 8.04 2.11 28.36
CA ALA A 504 7.36 3.06 29.25
C ALA A 504 6.03 3.62 28.70
N LEU A 505 5.83 3.61 27.38
CA LEU A 505 4.58 4.05 26.74
C LEU A 505 3.53 2.94 26.61
N LEU A 506 3.94 1.69 26.70
CA LEU A 506 3.12 0.53 26.34
C LEU A 506 2.78 -0.37 27.52
N ASP A 507 3.65 -0.41 28.54
CA ASP A 507 3.39 -0.99 29.86
C ASP A 507 2.51 -0.04 30.69
#